data_AF-A0A2A5WM86-F1
#
_entry.id   AF-A0A2A5WM86-F1
#
_cell.length_a   1.000
_cell.length_b   1.000
_cell.length_c   1.000
_cell.angle_alpha   90.00
_cell.angle_beta   90.00
_cell.angle_gamma   90.00
#
_symmetry.space_group_name_H-M   'P 1'
#
loop_
_entity.id
_entity.type
_entity.pdbx_description
1 polymer ?
#
loop_
_entity_poly.entity_id
_entity_poly.type
_entity_poly.pdbx_seq_one_letter_code
_entity_poly.pdbx_strand_id
1 'polypeptide(L)' 'MASSFHRLRLILGDQLNDLHSWFVEQDDRTLYVIAELHEEATYVPHHVQKVCAFFDAMESFAEHLKEAGHQ' A
#
# COMPACT_ATOMS: atom_id res chain seq x y z
N MET A 1 -19.43 -3.19 -15.53
CA MET A 1 -18.97 -1.90 -16.09
C MET A 1 -17.50 -1.78 -15.75
N ALA A 2 -16.64 -1.32 -16.66
CA ALA A 2 -15.23 -1.15 -16.32
C ALA A 2 -15.12 -0.01 -15.29
N SER A 3 -14.65 -0.32 -14.07
CA SER A 3 -14.33 0.71 -13.08
C SER A 3 -13.21 1.58 -13.64
N SER A 4 -13.53 2.82 -13.99
CA SER A 4 -12.54 3.78 -14.49
C SER A 4 -11.98 4.55 -13.31
N PHE A 5 -10.82 4.13 -12.82
CA PHE A 5 -10.05 4.96 -11.88
C PHE A 5 -9.56 6.22 -12.59
N HIS A 6 -9.61 7.34 -11.88
CA HIS A 6 -9.11 8.64 -12.35
C HIS A 6 -7.88 9.08 -11.56
N ARG A 7 -7.57 8.39 -10.45
CA ARG A 7 -6.44 8.67 -9.59
C ARG A 7 -5.80 7.36 -9.14
N LEU A 8 -4.48 7.34 -9.14
CA LEU A 8 -3.69 6.26 -8.56
C LEU A 8 -2.86 6.84 -7.42
N ARG A 9 -2.95 6.22 -6.23
CA ARG A 9 -2.19 6.58 -5.04
C ARG A 9 -1.23 5.44 -4.74
N LEU A 10 0.04 5.65 -5.05
CA LEU A 10 1.11 4.72 -4.69
C LEU A 10 1.44 4.91 -3.20
N ILE A 11 1.43 3.82 -2.45
CA ILE A 11 1.87 3.77 -1.05
C ILE A 11 3.15 2.92 -1.01
N LEU A 12 4.23 3.51 -0.51
CA LEU A 12 5.51 2.83 -0.32
C LEU A 12 5.53 2.06 1.00
N GLY A 13 6.44 1.09 1.12
CA GLY A 13 6.54 0.24 2.32
C GLY A 13 6.85 0.98 3.62
N ASP A 14 7.34 2.21 3.56
CA ASP A 14 7.61 3.08 4.71
C ASP A 14 6.51 4.13 4.97
N GLN A 15 5.43 4.13 4.20
CA GLN A 15 4.33 5.11 4.27
C GLN A 15 3.06 4.55 4.94
N LEU A 16 3.18 3.46 5.71
CA LEU A 16 2.06 2.74 6.31
C LEU A 16 1.48 3.48 7.53
N ASN A 17 0.76 4.58 7.25
CA ASN A 17 0.13 5.45 8.24
C ASN A 17 -1.37 5.61 7.93
N ASP A 18 -2.23 4.96 8.71
CA ASP A 18 -3.68 4.99 8.59
C ASP A 18 -4.29 6.38 8.87
N LEU A 19 -3.58 7.23 9.59
CA LEU A 19 -3.98 8.62 9.87
C LEU A 19 -3.64 9.59 8.72
N HIS A 20 -3.12 9.12 7.59
CA HIS A 20 -2.80 9.97 6.46
C HIS A 20 -4.07 10.61 5.86
N SER A 21 -3.97 11.87 5.44
CA SER A 21 -5.12 12.66 4.93
C SER A 21 -5.82 12.05 3.71
N TRP A 22 -5.16 11.11 3.04
CA TRP A 22 -5.74 10.36 1.91
C TRP A 22 -6.95 9.51 2.32
N PHE A 23 -6.98 9.02 3.56
CA PHE A 23 -7.96 8.06 4.06
C PHE A 23 -9.14 8.73 4.79
N VAL A 24 -9.17 10.07 4.85
CA VAL A 24 -10.27 10.83 5.50
C VAL A 24 -11.59 10.65 4.75
N GLU A 25 -11.53 10.51 3.41
CA GLU A 25 -12.70 10.32 2.55
C GLU A 25 -12.49 9.13 1.62
N GLN A 26 -13.56 8.38 1.39
CA GLN A 26 -13.60 7.31 0.38
C GLN A 26 -13.91 7.93 -0.99
N ASP A 27 -13.14 7.52 -2.02
CA ASP A 27 -13.32 7.96 -3.40
C ASP A 27 -13.19 6.75 -4.33
N ASP A 28 -14.32 6.25 -4.83
CA ASP A 28 -14.42 5.08 -5.73
C ASP A 28 -13.67 5.24 -7.06
N ARG A 29 -13.17 6.45 -7.37
CA ARG A 29 -12.34 6.72 -8.55
C ARG A 29 -10.85 6.70 -8.24
N THR A 30 -10.46 6.45 -6.99
CA THR A 30 -9.06 6.34 -6.56
C THR A 30 -8.71 4.87 -6.34
N LEU A 31 -7.61 4.45 -6.97
CA LEU A 31 -6.98 3.15 -6.73
C LEU A 31 -5.72 3.35 -5.89
N TYR A 32 -5.63 2.68 -4.75
CA TYR A 32 -4.43 2.60 -3.96
C TYR A 32 -3.59 1.41 -4.42
N VAL A 33 -2.28 1.62 -4.54
CA VAL A 33 -1.36 0.58 -4.99
C VAL A 33 -0.26 0.42 -3.96
N ILE A 34 -0.13 -0.80 -3.45
CA ILE A 34 1.00 -1.28 -2.66
C ILE A 34 1.61 -2.43 -3.45
N ALA A 35 2.93 -2.45 -3.59
CA ALA A 35 3.61 -3.46 -4.39
C ALA A 35 4.89 -3.93 -3.71
N GLU A 36 5.04 -5.25 -3.59
CA GLU A 36 6.30 -5.89 -3.24
C GLU A 36 7.13 -6.06 -4.52
N LEU A 37 8.23 -5.34 -4.63
CA LEU A 37 9.06 -5.31 -5.83
C LEU A 37 10.41 -5.95 -5.59
N HIS A 38 10.90 -6.73 -6.56
CA HIS A 38 12.19 -7.39 -6.48
C HIS A 38 13.33 -6.38 -6.37
N GLU A 39 13.28 -5.28 -7.14
CA GLU A 39 14.30 -4.23 -7.07
C GLU A 39 14.41 -3.62 -5.66
N GLU A 40 13.27 -3.36 -5.00
CA GLU A 40 13.22 -2.81 -3.64
C GLU A 40 13.71 -3.80 -2.57
N ALA A 41 13.55 -5.10 -2.81
CA ALA A 41 14.00 -6.14 -1.89
C ALA A 41 15.49 -6.50 -2.06
N THR A 42 16.16 -6.03 -3.11
CA THR A 42 17.49 -6.52 -3.50
C THR A 42 18.52 -5.45 -3.86
N TYR A 43 18.17 -4.15 -3.83
CA TYR A 43 19.12 -3.08 -4.14
C TYR A 43 20.31 -2.99 -3.17
N VAL A 44 20.18 -3.54 -1.95
CA VAL A 44 21.26 -3.81 -1.00
C VAL A 44 21.02 -5.15 -0.28
N PRO A 45 22.03 -5.74 0.39
CA PRO A 45 21.83 -6.92 1.23
C PRO A 45 21.02 -6.57 2.48
N HIS A 46 19.70 -6.50 2.34
CA HIS A 46 18.80 -6.28 3.46
C HIS A 46 18.84 -7.44 4.45
N HIS A 47 18.67 -7.12 5.74
CA HIS A 47 18.44 -8.13 6.75
C HIS A 47 17.09 -8.83 6.47
N VAL A 48 17.06 -10.17 6.54
CA VAL A 48 15.85 -10.95 6.22
C VAL A 48 14.64 -10.52 7.05
N GLN A 49 14.84 -10.26 8.35
CA GLN A 49 13.76 -9.78 9.23
C GLN A 49 13.21 -8.41 8.79
N LYS A 50 14.04 -7.54 8.20
CA LYS A 50 13.56 -6.26 7.66
C LYS A 50 12.59 -6.53 6.51
N VAL A 51 13.00 -7.34 5.52
CA VAL A 51 12.14 -7.64 4.36
C VAL A 51 10.82 -8.27 4.81
N CYS A 52 10.88 -9.30 5.67
CA CYS A 52 9.68 -9.94 6.19
C CYS A 52 8.77 -8.97 6.95
N ALA A 53 9.33 -8.11 7.81
CA ALA A 53 8.53 -7.15 8.58
C ALA A 53 7.86 -6.10 7.69
N PHE A 54 8.53 -5.63 6.64
CA PHE A 54 7.94 -4.68 5.70
C PHE A 54 6.82 -5.31 4.88
N PHE A 55 6.99 -6.53 4.37
CA PHE A 55 5.95 -7.23 3.60
C PHE A 55 4.73 -7.54 4.46
N ASP A 56 4.93 -8.08 5.66
CA ASP A 56 3.85 -8.36 6.63
C ASP A 56 3.06 -7.09 7.00
N ALA A 57 3.78 -5.97 7.22
CA ALA A 57 3.14 -4.68 7.51
C ALA A 57 2.40 -4.12 6.28
N MET A 58 2.95 -4.24 5.07
CA MET A 58 2.34 -3.80 3.82
C MET A 58 1.05 -4.57 3.52
N GLU A 59 1.05 -5.89 3.69
CA GLU A 59 -0.12 -6.74 3.54
C GLU A 59 -1.21 -6.36 4.55
N SER A 60 -0.85 -6.31 5.84
CA SER A 60 -1.77 -5.92 6.93
C SER A 60 -2.38 -4.53 6.70
N PHE A 61 -1.58 -3.58 6.21
CA PHE A 61 -2.07 -2.23 5.89
C PHE A 61 -3.01 -2.23 4.69
N ALA A 62 -2.72 -3.00 3.64
CA ALA A 62 -3.60 -3.12 2.49
C ALA A 62 -4.96 -3.74 2.87
N GLU A 63 -4.96 -4.74 3.75
CA GLU A 63 -6.19 -5.33 4.29
C GLU A 63 -6.97 -4.32 5.13
N HIS A 64 -6.30 -3.60 6.02
CA HIS A 64 -6.91 -2.54 6.82
C HIS A 64 -7.60 -1.48 5.96
N LEU A 65 -6.94 -1.03 4.88
CA LEU A 65 -7.53 -0.06 3.95
C LEU A 65 -8.75 -0.63 3.21
N LYS A 66 -8.73 -1.91 2.81
CA LYS A 66 -9.87 -2.58 2.18
C LYS A 66 -11.07 -2.70 3.13
N GLU A 67 -10.82 -3.07 4.39
CA GLU A 67 -11.85 -3.11 5.44
C GLU A 67 -12.46 -1.73 5.70
N ALA A 68 -11.64 -0.68 5.59
CA ALA A 68 -12.07 0.72 5.67
C ALA A 68 -12.79 1.22 4.40
N GLY A 69 -12.99 0.39 3.38
CA GLY A 69 -13.74 0.73 2.16
C GLY A 69 -12.92 1.39 1.06
N HIS A 70 -11.58 1.38 1.15
CA HIS A 70 -10.72 1.81 0.05
C HIS A 70 -10.43 0.66 -0.93
N GLN A 71 -10.06 1.02 -2.17
CA GLN A 71 -9.78 0.07 -3.25
C GLN A 71 -8.30 0.01 -3.61
#